data_AF-X1IEE2-F1
#
_entry.id   AF-X1IEE2-F1
#
_cell.length_a   1.000
_cell.length_b   1.000
_cell.length_c   1.000
_cell.angle_alpha   90.00
_cell.angle_beta   90.00
_cell.angle_gamma   90.00
#
_symmetry.space_group_name_H-M   'P 1'
#
loop_
_entity.id
_entity.type
_entity.pdbx_description
1 polymer ?
#
loop_
_entity_poly.entity_id
_entity_poly.type
_entity_poly.pdbx_seq_one_letter_code
_entity_poly.pdbx_strand_id
1 'polypeptide(L)'
;GLNSPFYGGYGASGYWASSIYFDGMPNGPADEGKYCMFIHDNEFFSNNLFVGSSASKRRPDNMTIRIERNSFHLAAVPEPTTGHKPFHGISEDLVEGIRTGGNTFEGMQP
;
A
#
# COMPACT_ATOMS: atom_id res chain seq x y z
N GLY A 1 35.40 11.83 -11.44
CA GLY A 1 34.21 11.94 -10.57
C GLY A 1 33.16 11.05 -11.15
N LEU A 2 32.84 9.94 -10.46
CA LEU A 2 31.94 8.91 -10.97
C LEU A 2 30.49 9.36 -10.77
N ASN A 3 29.81 9.68 -11.88
CA ASN A 3 28.35 9.72 -11.96
C ASN A 3 27.84 8.28 -11.94
N SER A 4 27.09 7.92 -10.90
CA SER A 4 26.37 6.66 -10.81
C SER A 4 24.95 6.99 -10.32
N PRO A 5 23.88 6.71 -11.07
CA PRO A 5 22.52 7.17 -10.75
C PRO A 5 21.83 6.33 -9.67
N PHE A 6 22.58 5.54 -8.90
CA PHE A 6 22.02 4.67 -7.88
C PHE A 6 21.85 5.41 -6.56
N TYR A 7 20.68 6.01 -6.36
CA TYR A 7 20.16 6.29 -5.03
C TYR A 7 19.80 4.96 -4.34
N GLY A 8 20.78 4.28 -3.77
CA GLY A 8 20.58 3.13 -2.89
C GLY A 8 20.46 3.57 -1.44
N GLY A 9 19.23 3.63 -0.90
CA GLY A 9 18.99 4.17 0.45
C GLY A 9 17.63 3.88 1.08
N TYR A 10 17.11 2.65 0.97
CA TYR A 10 16.42 1.81 1.98
C TYR A 10 15.91 0.59 1.21
N GLY A 11 16.59 -0.54 1.36
CA GLY A 11 16.13 -1.87 0.90
C GLY A 11 15.87 -2.06 -0.60
N ALA A 12 16.85 -1.84 -1.49
CA ALA A 12 16.88 -2.41 -2.86
C ALA A 12 15.52 -2.53 -3.62
N SER A 13 14.70 -1.47 -3.59
CA SER A 13 13.28 -1.45 -3.99
C SER A 13 12.96 -0.29 -4.93
N GLY A 14 13.88 0.03 -5.85
CA GLY A 14 13.98 1.30 -6.60
C GLY A 14 12.80 1.80 -7.45
N TYR A 15 11.56 1.32 -7.27
CA TYR A 15 10.40 1.78 -8.04
C TYR A 15 9.08 1.91 -7.26
N TRP A 16 9.04 1.76 -5.92
CA TRP A 16 7.76 1.71 -5.20
C TRP A 16 7.82 2.43 -3.84
N ALA A 17 7.63 3.75 -3.84
CA ALA A 17 7.24 4.45 -2.61
C ALA A 17 5.75 4.14 -2.36
N SER A 18 5.47 3.24 -1.42
CA SER A 18 4.11 2.93 -0.99
C SER A 18 3.84 3.54 0.38
N SER A 19 2.67 4.14 0.60
CA SER A 19 2.30 4.59 1.95
C SER A 19 2.04 3.43 2.92
N ILE A 20 1.53 2.31 2.40
CA ILE A 20 1.37 1.05 3.13
C ILE A 20 1.98 -0.06 2.28
N TYR A 21 2.97 -0.78 2.83
CA TYR A 21 3.57 -1.93 2.14
C TYR A 21 3.57 -3.16 3.04
N PHE A 22 2.89 -4.21 2.59
CA PHE A 22 2.87 -5.48 3.27
C PHE A 22 4.00 -6.37 2.75
N ASP A 23 4.99 -6.63 3.60
CA ASP A 23 6.06 -7.58 3.29
C ASP A 23 6.03 -8.78 4.22
N GLY A 24 5.71 -9.95 3.66
CA GLY A 24 5.61 -11.20 4.41
C GLY A 24 4.47 -11.23 5.42
N MET A 25 3.38 -11.93 5.09
CA MET A 25 2.20 -12.08 5.95
C MET A 25 1.93 -13.56 6.29
N PRO A 26 2.73 -14.19 7.18
CA PRO A 26 2.72 -15.65 7.33
C PRO A 26 1.68 -16.18 8.32
N ASN A 27 0.97 -15.32 9.06
CA ASN A 27 0.28 -15.73 10.29
C ASN A 27 -1.18 -16.20 10.10
N GLY A 28 -1.70 -16.23 8.87
CA GLY A 28 -3.06 -16.70 8.59
C GLY A 28 -4.15 -15.74 9.12
N PRO A 29 -5.43 -16.13 8.97
CA PRO A 29 -6.55 -15.29 9.36
C PRO A 29 -6.63 -15.11 10.88
N ALA A 30 -7.20 -14.01 11.33
CA ALA A 30 -7.54 -13.80 12.73
C ALA A 30 -8.78 -14.60 13.14
N ASP A 31 -8.99 -14.75 14.46
CA ASP A 31 -10.25 -15.26 15.00
C ASP A 31 -11.45 -14.42 14.50
N GLU A 32 -12.64 -15.02 14.49
CA GLU A 32 -13.87 -14.34 14.14
C GLU A 32 -14.06 -13.03 14.95
N GLY A 33 -14.37 -11.94 14.25
CA GLY A 33 -14.52 -10.60 14.84
C GLY A 33 -13.22 -9.90 15.20
N LYS A 34 -12.05 -10.52 15.01
CA LYS A 34 -10.74 -9.91 15.22
C LYS A 34 -10.05 -9.59 13.89
N TYR A 35 -9.00 -8.80 13.99
CA TYR A 35 -8.17 -8.40 12.87
C TYR A 35 -6.71 -8.66 13.23
N CYS A 36 -5.93 -9.11 12.27
CA CYS A 36 -4.47 -9.12 12.40
C CYS A 36 -3.93 -7.69 12.37
N MET A 37 -4.59 -6.82 11.60
CA MET A 37 -4.24 -5.41 11.49
C MET A 37 -5.49 -4.60 11.17
N PHE A 38 -5.66 -3.47 11.84
CA PHE A 38 -6.70 -2.50 11.54
C PHE A 38 -6.09 -1.11 11.41
N ILE A 39 -6.06 -0.59 10.19
CA ILE A 39 -5.52 0.73 9.86
C ILE A 39 -6.71 1.65 9.63
N HIS A 40 -6.93 2.60 10.53
CA HIS A 40 -8.10 3.45 10.43
C HIS A 40 -7.89 4.89 10.86
N ASP A 41 -8.64 5.78 10.23
CA ASP A 41 -8.71 7.21 10.57
C ASP A 41 -7.32 7.92 10.45
N ASN A 42 -6.51 7.54 9.45
CA ASN A 42 -5.20 8.14 9.14
C ASN A 42 -5.21 8.93 7.83
N GLU A 43 -4.19 9.76 7.63
CA GLU A 43 -3.89 10.42 6.36
C GLU A 43 -2.58 9.86 5.77
N PHE A 44 -2.62 9.48 4.50
CA PHE A 44 -1.49 8.91 3.78
C PHE A 44 -1.17 9.72 2.53
N PHE A 45 0.11 10.01 2.33
CA PHE A 45 0.61 10.72 1.15
C PHE A 45 1.58 9.82 0.40
N SER A 46 1.39 9.73 -0.91
CA SER A 46 2.32 9.02 -1.80
C SER A 46 2.32 9.68 -3.16
N ASN A 47 3.46 9.68 -3.85
CA ASN A 47 3.53 10.13 -5.24
C ASN A 47 3.53 8.96 -6.25
N ASN A 48 3.31 7.72 -5.78
CA ASN A 48 3.40 6.53 -6.64
C ASN A 48 2.36 5.45 -6.28
N LEU A 49 2.42 4.89 -5.06
CA LEU A 49 1.59 3.76 -4.63
C LEU A 49 0.94 4.03 -3.26
N PHE A 50 -0.35 3.72 -3.09
CA PHE A 50 -0.99 3.83 -1.77
C PHE A 50 -0.81 2.55 -0.94
N VAL A 51 -1.29 1.42 -1.45
CA VAL A 51 -1.22 0.14 -0.75
C VAL A 51 -0.59 -0.88 -1.67
N GLY A 52 0.41 -1.59 -1.18
CA GLY A 52 0.96 -2.70 -1.93
C GLY A 52 1.54 -3.79 -1.08
N SER A 53 2.01 -4.83 -1.77
CA SER A 53 2.74 -5.91 -1.14
C SER A 53 3.79 -6.49 -2.07
N SER A 54 4.74 -7.21 -1.51
CA SER A 54 5.64 -8.02 -2.31
C SER A 54 4.83 -9.15 -2.95
N ALA A 55 5.01 -9.38 -4.26
CA ALA A 55 4.35 -10.46 -5.01
C ALA A 55 4.87 -11.86 -4.63
N SER A 56 5.30 -12.04 -3.38
CA SER A 56 5.81 -13.30 -2.88
C SER A 56 4.65 -14.27 -2.61
N LYS A 57 4.95 -15.57 -2.62
CA LYS A 57 4.00 -16.66 -2.33
C LYS A 57 3.42 -16.61 -0.90
N ARG A 58 3.74 -15.58 -0.11
CA ARG A 58 3.20 -15.27 1.22
C ARG A 58 2.36 -13.99 1.11
N ARG A 59 1.22 -14.15 0.46
CA ARG A 59 0.35 -13.03 0.10
C ARG A 59 -0.31 -12.42 1.35
N PRO A 60 -0.55 -11.10 1.35
CA PRO A 60 -1.21 -10.40 2.45
C PRO A 60 -2.68 -10.82 2.65
N ASP A 61 -3.28 -11.45 1.65
CA ASP A 61 -4.67 -11.93 1.65
C ASP A 61 -4.95 -13.07 2.63
N ASN A 62 -3.91 -13.75 3.12
CA ASN A 62 -4.09 -14.79 4.12
C ASN A 62 -4.32 -14.23 5.54
N MET A 63 -4.11 -12.93 5.77
CA MET A 63 -4.34 -12.28 7.07
C MET A 63 -5.62 -11.43 7.04
N THR A 64 -6.32 -11.38 8.18
CA THR A 64 -7.53 -10.55 8.30
C THR A 64 -7.13 -9.09 8.53
N ILE A 65 -7.03 -8.32 7.44
CA ILE A 65 -6.63 -6.90 7.43
C ILE A 65 -7.86 -6.03 7.15
N ARG A 66 -8.03 -4.94 7.92
CA ARG A 66 -8.99 -3.86 7.60
C ARG A 66 -8.27 -2.54 7.42
N ILE A 67 -8.67 -1.79 6.40
CA ILE A 67 -8.19 -0.45 6.11
C ILE A 67 -9.43 0.40 5.89
N GLU A 68 -9.74 1.33 6.79
CA GLU A 68 -11.02 2.05 6.79
C GLU A 68 -10.91 3.50 7.18
N ARG A 69 -11.76 4.36 6.60
CA ARG A 69 -11.87 5.79 6.94
C ARG A 69 -10.53 6.53 6.90
N ASN A 70 -9.57 6.06 6.11
CA ASN A 70 -8.32 6.77 5.87
C ASN A 70 -8.48 7.68 4.65
N SER A 71 -7.68 8.75 4.61
CA SER A 71 -7.56 9.63 3.46
C SER A 71 -6.24 9.35 2.74
N PHE A 72 -6.31 9.03 1.45
CA PHE A 72 -5.14 8.79 0.60
C PHE A 72 -4.98 9.91 -0.42
N HIS A 73 -3.83 10.58 -0.40
CA HIS A 73 -3.55 11.75 -1.23
C HIS A 73 -2.37 11.49 -2.17
N LEU A 74 -2.60 11.64 -3.47
CA LEU A 74 -1.53 11.67 -4.46
C LEU A 74 -0.76 12.98 -4.28
N ALA A 75 0.47 12.89 -3.78
CA ALA A 75 1.32 14.05 -3.56
C ALA A 75 1.68 14.72 -4.88
N ALA A 76 1.54 16.05 -4.93
CA ALA A 76 1.97 16.85 -6.09
C ALA A 76 3.48 17.18 -6.05
N VAL A 77 4.12 17.09 -4.88
CA VAL A 77 5.55 17.37 -4.67
C VAL A 77 6.16 16.30 -3.75
N PRO A 78 7.19 15.55 -4.20
CA PRO A 78 7.70 15.50 -5.58
C PRO A 78 6.60 15.08 -6.56
N GLU A 79 6.75 15.42 -7.84
CA GLU A 79 5.74 15.11 -8.86
C GLU A 79 5.35 13.61 -8.84
N PRO A 80 4.08 13.28 -9.11
CA PRO A 80 3.65 11.90 -9.26
C PRO A 80 4.49 11.15 -10.28
N THR A 81 4.88 9.92 -9.95
CA THR A 81 5.61 9.06 -10.88
C THR A 81 4.71 8.63 -12.03
N THR A 82 5.23 8.58 -13.26
CA THR A 82 4.52 7.99 -14.40
C THR A 82 4.11 6.55 -14.09
N GLY A 83 2.81 6.25 -14.16
CA GLY A 83 2.28 4.92 -13.86
C GLY A 83 1.97 4.67 -12.38
N HIS A 84 1.84 5.73 -11.58
CA HIS A 84 1.28 5.65 -10.22
C HIS A 84 -0.05 4.89 -10.24
N LYS A 85 -0.29 4.10 -9.20
CA LYS A 85 -1.52 3.31 -9.04
C LYS A 85 -1.84 3.13 -7.57
N PRO A 86 -3.12 3.08 -7.21
CA PRO A 86 -3.53 3.00 -5.80
C PRO A 86 -3.11 1.67 -5.18
N PHE A 87 -3.18 0.58 -5.95
CA PHE A 87 -2.96 -0.77 -5.44
C PHE A 87 -1.96 -1.58 -6.27
N HIS A 88 -1.14 -2.39 -5.59
CA HIS A 88 -0.23 -3.31 -6.25
C HIS A 88 0.01 -4.60 -5.44
N GLY A 89 -0.20 -5.75 -6.06
CA GLY A 89 0.20 -7.04 -5.46
C GLY A 89 -0.72 -7.56 -4.36
N ILE A 90 -1.81 -6.84 -4.03
CA ILE A 90 -2.84 -7.25 -3.07
C ILE A 90 -4.01 -7.97 -3.76
N SER A 91 -4.79 -8.77 -3.02
CA SER A 91 -5.96 -9.50 -3.55
C SER A 91 -7.13 -8.58 -3.87
N GLU A 92 -8.04 -9.05 -4.73
CA GLU A 92 -9.29 -8.32 -5.03
C GLU A 92 -10.17 -8.14 -3.79
N ASP A 93 -10.21 -9.12 -2.89
CA ASP A 93 -10.96 -9.01 -1.63
C ASP A 93 -10.45 -7.86 -0.75
N LEU A 94 -9.12 -7.70 -0.64
CA LEU A 94 -8.55 -6.59 0.12
C LEU A 94 -8.77 -5.26 -0.60
N VAL A 95 -8.69 -5.23 -1.93
CA VAL A 95 -9.05 -4.04 -2.74
C VAL A 95 -10.48 -3.62 -2.49
N GLU A 96 -11.43 -4.55 -2.51
CA GLU A 96 -12.84 -4.27 -2.30
C GLU A 96 -13.11 -3.83 -0.86
N GLY A 97 -12.46 -4.46 0.13
CA GLY A 97 -12.50 -4.02 1.52
C GLY A 97 -11.99 -2.58 1.70
N ILE A 98 -10.93 -2.20 0.99
CA ILE A 98 -10.43 -0.83 1.00
C ILE A 98 -11.43 0.13 0.33
N ARG A 99 -12.01 -0.22 -0.83
CA ARG A 99 -12.98 0.63 -1.53
C ARG A 99 -14.26 0.86 -0.72
N THR A 100 -14.76 -0.18 -0.06
CA THR A 100 -16.00 -0.13 0.72
C THR A 100 -15.82 0.32 2.17
N GLY A 101 -14.58 0.32 2.67
CA GLY A 101 -14.22 0.72 4.04
C GLY A 101 -14.34 2.21 4.35
N GLY A 102 -14.95 3.01 3.48
CA GLY A 102 -15.12 4.46 3.67
C GLY A 102 -13.82 5.26 3.58
N ASN A 103 -12.78 4.72 2.93
CA ASN A 103 -11.57 5.47 2.63
C ASN A 103 -11.83 6.49 1.51
N THR A 104 -11.13 7.62 1.55
CA THR A 104 -11.18 8.64 0.51
C THR A 104 -9.88 8.63 -0.29
N PHE A 105 -9.99 8.95 -1.59
CA PHE A 105 -8.87 8.94 -2.52
C PHE A 105 -8.86 10.25 -3.29
N GLU A 106 -7.78 11.01 -3.16
CA GLU A 106 -7.57 12.28 -3.83
C GLU A 106 -6.41 12.18 -4.83
N GLY A 107 -6.65 12.58 -6.07
CA GLY A 107 -5.65 12.56 -7.16
C GLY A 107 -5.37 11.20 -7.79
N MET A 108 -5.56 10.09 -7.07
CA MET A 108 -5.38 8.72 -7.60
C MET A 108 -6.54 7.80 -7.18
N GLN A 109 -7.40 7.41 -8.13
CA GLN A 109 -8.62 6.62 -7.85
C GLN A 109 -8.38 5.10 -7.95
N PRO A 110 -8.98 4.29 -7.03
CA PRO A 110 -8.93 2.82 -6.99
C PRO A 110 -9.65 2.09 -8.11
#